data_AF-M4C5T4-F1
#
_entry.id   AF-M4C5T4-F1
#
_cell.length_a   1.000
_cell.length_b   1.000
_cell.length_c   1.000
_cell.angle_alpha   90.00
_cell.angle_beta   90.00
_cell.angle_gamma   90.00
#
_symmetry.space_group_name_H-M   'P 1'
#
loop_
_entity.id
_entity.type
_entity.pdbx_description
1 polymer ?
#
loop_
_entity_poly.entity_id
_entity_poly.type
_entity_poly.pdbx_seq_one_letter_code
_entity_poly.pdbx_strand_id
1 'polypeptide(L)'
;METILYPQFQAEVDDLPKVNGKAGPAELHNWSVKANKRLTIGMRVISIEDASLAGLTYKEVVAKLKTASRPVRIKFADVKKGTVEENGGRKSDGDSANNGTASTDLVASGYGHSTAYMQQRQEYTRVLVTGELYTEMWTIENKKLLRSLTCMQHKWSTVSSEFDILNARRMELRKENNEMKSDKEKYEMMLKNLKLQATYAMENPELVRANELAKRNTELNDDISKMSSGNKRLRKERDTLQAQLDELEKQLEKVEQKDKPEEEDRVQEEDIFGIEPTAPPKEQLSALKKKRRGLDDELSKEQRKANKVQKEMEQLTKHYASLENEERGHTSSTSSPSSHQSKKEDKDKNASTSSGQHDDTGGGSKSATKPKP
;
A
#
# COMPACT_ATOMS: atom_id res chain seq x y z
N MET A 1 19.63 -24.42 33.86
CA MET A 1 18.36 -24.40 34.58
C MET A 1 18.32 -25.70 35.34
N GLU A 2 18.91 -25.65 36.52
CA GLU A 2 18.62 -26.61 37.58
C GLU A 2 17.11 -26.52 37.85
N THR A 3 16.46 -27.66 37.82
CA THR A 3 15.05 -27.81 38.16
C THR A 3 14.87 -27.56 39.65
N ILE A 4 14.57 -26.32 40.03
CA ILE A 4 14.13 -25.99 41.38
C ILE A 4 12.71 -26.58 41.52
N LEU A 5 12.59 -27.63 42.34
CA LEU A 5 11.40 -28.48 42.44
C LEU A 5 10.15 -27.77 43.00
N TYR A 6 10.27 -26.53 43.49
CA TYR A 6 9.15 -25.74 44.01
C TYR A 6 9.33 -24.24 43.69
N PRO A 7 8.24 -23.50 43.43
CA PRO A 7 8.30 -22.05 43.28
C PRO A 7 8.69 -21.41 44.61
N GLN A 8 9.98 -21.07 44.73
CA GLN A 8 10.52 -20.38 45.90
C GLN A 8 10.12 -18.91 45.86
N PHE A 9 9.67 -18.36 46.99
CA PHE A 9 9.39 -16.94 47.13
C PHE A 9 10.67 -16.13 46.91
N GLN A 10 10.66 -15.25 45.89
CA GLN A 10 11.75 -14.31 45.62
C GLN A 10 11.16 -12.90 45.64
N ALA A 11 11.44 -12.15 46.71
CA ALA A 11 11.16 -10.72 46.77
C ALA A 11 12.47 -9.95 46.63
N GLU A 12 12.54 -9.08 45.64
CA GLU A 12 13.69 -8.25 45.29
C GLU A 12 13.38 -6.78 45.57
N VAL A 13 14.40 -6.01 45.93
CA VAL A 13 14.31 -4.55 45.99
C VAL A 13 14.26 -4.02 44.55
N ASP A 14 13.05 -3.70 44.09
CA ASP A 14 12.76 -3.22 42.72
C ASP A 14 13.08 -1.73 42.56
N ASP A 15 12.65 -0.90 43.51
CA ASP A 15 12.93 0.53 43.53
C ASP A 15 13.10 1.04 44.97
N LEU A 16 13.84 2.15 45.13
CA LEU A 16 13.96 2.91 46.37
C LEU A 16 13.16 4.21 46.20
N PRO A 17 11.84 4.20 46.45
CA PRO A 17 10.97 5.30 46.08
C PRO A 17 11.33 6.58 46.85
N LYS A 18 11.37 7.69 46.10
CA LYS A 18 11.50 9.03 46.67
C LYS A 18 10.14 9.52 47.14
N VAL A 19 10.08 10.05 48.35
CA VAL A 19 8.82 10.62 48.90
C VAL A 19 8.84 12.13 48.61
N ASN A 20 7.94 12.60 47.75
CA ASN A 20 7.83 14.02 47.35
C ASN A 20 9.15 14.64 46.87
N GLY A 21 9.92 13.90 46.06
CA GLY A 21 11.22 14.34 45.53
C GLY A 21 12.36 14.42 46.56
N LYS A 22 12.09 14.09 47.84
CA LYS A 22 13.09 13.97 48.90
C LYS A 22 13.49 12.52 49.10
N ALA A 23 14.63 12.32 49.76
CA ALA A 23 15.16 11.00 50.04
C ALA A 23 14.14 10.14 50.81
N GLY A 24 13.85 8.96 50.27
CA GLY A 24 12.91 8.03 50.89
C GLY A 24 13.46 7.38 52.16
N PRO A 25 12.63 6.69 52.96
CA PRO A 25 13.06 6.03 54.20
C PRO A 25 14.25 5.07 54.03
N ALA A 26 14.33 4.38 52.90
CA ALA A 26 15.44 3.48 52.58
C ALA A 26 16.74 4.22 52.22
N GLU A 27 16.65 5.37 51.55
CA GLU A 27 17.81 6.23 51.27
C GLU A 27 18.32 6.89 52.57
N LEU A 28 17.41 7.31 53.46
CA LEU A 28 17.77 7.81 54.79
C LEU A 28 18.48 6.75 55.64
N HIS A 29 18.02 5.49 55.59
CA HIS A 29 18.73 4.36 56.20
C HIS A 29 20.12 4.18 55.59
N ASN A 30 20.26 4.29 54.27
CA ASN A 30 21.55 4.14 53.60
C ASN A 30 22.58 5.21 53.97
N TRP A 31 22.13 6.39 54.40
CA TRP A 31 23.02 7.45 54.89
C TRP A 31 23.55 7.20 56.31
N SER A 32 22.79 6.49 57.16
CA SER A 32 23.21 6.18 58.53
C SER A 32 24.09 4.93 58.65
N VAL A 33 24.22 4.13 57.57
CA VAL A 33 24.98 2.88 57.56
C VAL A 33 26.20 2.94 56.64
N LYS A 34 27.24 2.16 57.00
CA LYS A 34 28.45 1.97 56.18
C LYS A 34 28.08 1.40 54.80
N ALA A 35 28.89 1.69 53.79
CA ALA A 35 28.62 1.33 52.38
C ALA A 35 28.30 -0.16 52.17
N ASN A 36 28.92 -1.05 52.95
CA ASN A 36 28.70 -2.51 52.90
C ASN A 36 27.38 -2.99 53.53
N LYS A 37 26.63 -2.11 54.19
CA LYS A 37 25.32 -2.39 54.82
C LYS A 37 24.16 -1.63 54.17
N ARG A 38 24.41 -0.93 53.06
CA ARG A 38 23.40 -0.17 52.33
C ARG A 38 22.50 -1.10 51.52
N LEU A 39 21.22 -0.76 51.47
CA LEU A 39 20.23 -1.39 50.60
C LEU A 39 20.47 -0.93 49.16
N THR A 40 20.63 -1.88 48.25
CA THR A 40 20.79 -1.62 46.82
C THR A 40 19.68 -2.32 46.03
N ILE A 41 19.34 -1.76 44.87
CA ILE A 41 18.40 -2.37 43.92
C ILE A 41 18.92 -3.76 43.52
N GLY A 42 18.01 -4.74 43.48
CA GLY A 42 18.32 -6.14 43.17
C GLY A 42 18.78 -7.00 44.36
N MET A 43 18.80 -6.47 45.59
CA MET A 43 18.97 -7.32 46.79
C MET A 43 17.69 -8.13 47.06
N ARG A 44 17.85 -9.41 47.46
CA ARG A 44 16.76 -10.31 47.83
C ARG A 44 16.50 -10.32 49.32
N VAL A 45 15.23 -10.43 49.71
CA VAL A 45 14.86 -10.69 51.10
C VAL A 45 15.28 -12.11 51.50
N ILE A 46 16.06 -12.23 52.57
CA ILE A 46 16.57 -13.52 53.06
C ILE A 46 15.97 -13.95 54.40
N SER A 47 15.56 -12.99 55.25
CA SER A 47 14.97 -13.32 56.55
C SER A 47 13.98 -12.25 57.03
N ILE A 48 12.96 -12.69 57.76
CA ILE A 48 11.99 -11.84 58.47
C ILE A 48 12.08 -12.22 59.95
N GLU A 49 12.27 -11.25 60.86
CA GLU A 49 12.43 -11.47 62.31
C GLU A 49 13.49 -12.55 62.63
N ASP A 50 14.62 -12.51 61.91
CA ASP A 50 15.72 -13.47 62.02
C ASP A 50 15.39 -14.91 61.58
N ALA A 51 14.17 -15.19 61.10
CA ALA A 51 13.80 -16.47 60.51
C ALA A 51 14.16 -16.50 59.01
N SER A 52 14.93 -17.51 58.59
CA SER A 52 15.29 -17.73 57.18
C SER A 52 14.07 -17.99 56.30
N LEU A 53 14.04 -17.38 55.10
CA LEU A 53 13.02 -17.60 54.08
C LEU A 53 13.41 -18.69 53.06
N ALA A 54 14.58 -19.30 53.20
CA ALA A 54 15.01 -20.39 52.33
C ALA A 54 14.08 -21.60 52.48
N GLY A 55 13.59 -22.15 51.36
CA GLY A 55 12.69 -23.31 51.36
C GLY A 55 11.23 -23.03 51.72
N LEU A 56 10.85 -21.79 52.03
CA LEU A 56 9.45 -21.42 52.27
C LEU A 56 8.72 -21.09 50.97
N THR A 57 7.47 -21.53 50.88
CA THR A 57 6.54 -21.17 49.81
C THR A 57 6.04 -19.73 49.98
N TYR A 58 5.55 -19.12 48.88
CA TYR A 58 4.98 -17.77 48.90
C TYR A 58 3.92 -17.59 50.01
N LYS A 59 3.04 -18.58 50.17
CA LYS A 59 1.95 -18.52 51.17
C LYS A 59 2.50 -18.46 52.60
N GLU A 60 3.55 -19.22 52.88
CA GLU A 60 4.19 -19.27 54.21
C GLU A 60 4.93 -17.97 54.51
N VAL A 61 5.62 -17.38 53.52
CA VAL A 61 6.30 -16.09 53.70
C VAL A 61 5.29 -14.96 53.95
N VAL A 62 4.19 -14.92 53.19
CA VAL A 62 3.12 -13.92 53.40
C VAL A 62 2.43 -14.12 54.75
N ALA A 63 2.19 -15.37 55.16
CA ALA A 63 1.63 -15.66 56.48
C ALA A 63 2.56 -15.15 57.59
N LYS A 64 3.86 -15.44 57.51
CA LYS A 64 4.87 -14.93 58.45
C LYS A 64 4.92 -13.40 58.48
N LEU A 65 4.84 -12.74 57.33
CA LEU A 65 4.84 -11.28 57.27
C LEU A 65 3.59 -10.66 57.92
N LYS A 66 2.43 -11.34 57.83
CA LYS A 66 1.19 -10.91 58.47
C LYS A 66 1.20 -11.12 59.99
N THR A 67 1.85 -12.16 60.47
CA THR A 67 1.94 -12.49 61.90
C THR A 67 3.09 -11.80 62.62
N ALA A 68 4.08 -11.27 61.90
CA ALA A 68 5.23 -10.59 62.46
C ALA A 68 4.84 -9.35 63.28
N SER A 69 5.53 -9.16 64.40
CA SER A 69 5.35 -8.01 65.28
C SER A 69 5.87 -6.74 64.61
N ARG A 70 5.14 -5.62 64.74
CA ARG A 70 5.57 -4.34 64.17
C ARG A 70 6.38 -3.55 65.21
N PRO A 71 7.53 -2.97 64.84
CA PRO A 71 8.13 -2.89 63.49
C PRO A 71 8.85 -4.17 63.06
N VAL A 72 8.61 -4.60 61.81
CA VAL A 72 9.16 -5.84 61.25
C VAL A 72 10.64 -5.64 60.88
N ARG A 73 11.51 -6.56 61.32
CA ARG A 73 12.93 -6.60 60.93
C ARG A 73 13.11 -7.50 59.71
N ILE A 74 13.62 -6.95 58.60
CA ILE A 74 13.85 -7.67 57.35
C ILE A 74 15.32 -7.58 56.97
N LYS A 75 15.96 -8.70 56.63
CA LYS A 75 17.34 -8.73 56.11
C LYS A 75 17.35 -9.00 54.62
N PHE A 76 18.26 -8.32 53.94
CA PHE A 76 18.45 -8.40 52.49
C PHE A 76 19.86 -8.92 52.18
N ALA A 77 20.01 -9.66 51.09
CA ALA A 77 21.31 -10.09 50.56
C ALA A 77 21.41 -9.82 49.06
N ASP A 78 22.59 -9.41 48.62
CA ASP A 78 22.91 -9.23 47.20
C ASP A 78 23.24 -10.59 46.57
N VAL A 79 22.39 -11.03 45.64
CA VAL A 79 22.53 -12.32 44.95
C VAL A 79 23.74 -12.33 44.02
N LYS A 80 24.15 -11.15 43.51
CA LYS A 80 25.29 -11.01 42.60
C LYS A 80 26.63 -11.09 43.34
N LYS A 81 26.64 -10.82 44.65
CA LYS A 81 27.86 -10.85 45.47
C LYS A 81 28.14 -12.18 46.14
N GLY A 82 27.22 -13.15 46.04
CA GLY A 82 27.34 -14.44 46.73
C GLY A 82 27.23 -14.28 48.26
N THR A 83 26.85 -15.35 48.94
CA THR A 83 26.94 -15.41 50.40
C THR A 83 28.41 -15.35 50.80
N VAL A 84 28.76 -14.39 51.66
CA VAL A 84 30.11 -14.10 52.20
C VAL A 84 30.57 -15.20 53.18
N GLU A 85 30.32 -16.47 52.87
CA GLU A 85 30.80 -17.63 53.64
C GLU A 85 31.90 -18.40 52.89
N GLU A 86 32.18 -18.08 51.63
CA GLU A 86 33.21 -18.80 50.85
C GLU A 86 34.60 -18.12 50.87
N ASN A 87 34.73 -16.91 51.41
CA ASN A 87 36.01 -16.17 51.45
C ASN A 87 36.18 -15.31 52.72
N GLY A 88 35.96 -15.91 53.89
CA GLY A 88 36.19 -15.26 55.18
C GLY A 88 36.56 -16.28 56.24
N GLY A 89 37.86 -16.54 56.38
CA GLY A 89 38.39 -17.36 57.45
C GLY A 89 37.80 -16.96 58.80
N ARG A 90 37.36 -17.97 59.56
CA ARG A 90 36.93 -17.86 60.96
C ARG A 90 37.98 -17.06 61.75
N LYS A 91 37.76 -15.76 61.90
CA LYS A 91 38.25 -15.03 63.07
C LYS A 91 37.23 -15.30 64.16
N SER A 92 37.48 -16.41 64.86
CA SER A 92 36.93 -16.65 66.18
C SER A 92 37.47 -15.56 67.09
N ASP A 93 36.73 -14.46 67.23
CA ASP A 93 36.89 -13.60 68.40
C ASP A 93 36.42 -14.40 69.63
N GLY A 94 37.24 -14.34 70.67
CA GLY A 94 37.23 -15.26 71.81
C GLY A 94 36.00 -15.15 72.70
N ASP A 95 35.59 -16.29 73.25
CA ASP A 95 35.69 -16.56 74.69
C ASP A 95 35.11 -17.95 74.98
N SER A 96 35.95 -18.90 75.39
CA SER A 96 35.67 -19.93 76.41
C SER A 96 36.82 -20.94 76.50
N ALA A 97 37.65 -20.74 77.51
CA ALA A 97 38.05 -21.73 78.49
C ALA A 97 38.36 -23.19 78.04
N ASN A 98 39.67 -23.48 78.07
CA ASN A 98 40.27 -24.48 78.96
C ASN A 98 40.33 -25.97 78.56
N ASN A 99 41.57 -26.47 78.72
CA ASN A 99 42.06 -27.83 78.89
C ASN A 99 42.08 -28.82 77.72
N GLY A 100 43.32 -29.19 77.39
CA GLY A 100 43.64 -30.20 76.39
C GLY A 100 43.47 -31.63 76.87
N THR A 101 43.51 -32.54 75.90
CA THR A 101 44.06 -33.88 76.10
C THR A 101 44.49 -34.40 74.73
N ALA A 102 45.81 -34.54 74.57
CA ALA A 102 46.37 -35.43 73.57
C ALA A 102 46.08 -36.86 74.02
N SER A 103 45.41 -37.64 73.17
CA SER A 103 45.32 -39.09 73.32
C SER A 103 45.39 -39.72 71.93
N THR A 104 46.63 -40.09 71.62
CA THR A 104 47.08 -41.22 70.83
C THR A 104 46.03 -42.31 70.59
N ASP A 105 45.80 -42.64 69.33
CA ASP A 105 45.51 -44.02 68.92
C ASP A 105 46.40 -44.35 67.71
N LEU A 106 47.51 -45.02 68.02
CA LEU A 106 48.36 -45.75 67.09
C LEU A 106 47.75 -47.14 66.91
N VAL A 107 48.14 -47.77 65.78
CA VAL A 107 48.01 -49.20 65.43
C VAL A 107 46.88 -49.53 64.45
N ALA A 108 47.21 -49.41 63.17
CA ALA A 108 46.98 -50.45 62.17
C ALA A 108 48.02 -50.34 61.06
N SER A 109 49.23 -50.84 61.33
CA SER A 109 50.20 -51.19 60.29
C SER A 109 50.04 -52.67 59.97
N GLY A 110 50.00 -53.00 58.68
CA GLY A 110 50.26 -54.36 58.19
C GLY A 110 49.27 -54.83 57.13
N TYR A 111 49.72 -54.85 55.87
CA TYR A 111 49.64 -55.95 54.90
C TYR A 111 49.77 -55.36 53.49
N GLY A 112 50.99 -55.45 52.95
CA GLY A 112 51.27 -55.11 51.57
C GLY A 112 50.60 -56.12 50.65
N HIS A 113 49.50 -55.75 50.02
CA HIS A 113 48.99 -56.33 48.78
C HIS A 113 48.65 -55.19 47.80
N SER A 114 49.56 -55.00 46.86
CA SER A 114 49.49 -54.18 45.64
C SER A 114 49.18 -52.68 45.77
N THR A 115 50.17 -51.93 46.28
CA THR A 115 50.17 -50.46 46.24
C THR A 115 50.07 -49.93 44.81
N ALA A 116 50.77 -50.55 43.83
CA ALA A 116 50.74 -50.13 42.43
C ALA A 116 49.40 -50.42 41.73
N TYR A 117 48.81 -51.61 41.93
CA TYR A 117 47.50 -51.94 41.35
C TYR A 117 46.37 -51.11 41.96
N MET A 118 46.38 -50.91 43.28
CA MET A 118 45.37 -50.06 43.94
C MET A 118 45.50 -48.60 43.52
N GLN A 119 46.74 -48.09 43.35
CA GLN A 119 46.99 -46.78 42.76
C GLN A 119 46.50 -46.71 41.30
N GLN A 120 46.84 -47.70 40.46
CA GLN A 120 46.38 -47.75 39.07
C GLN A 120 44.85 -47.80 38.96
N ARG A 121 44.19 -48.55 39.84
CA ARG A 121 42.71 -48.59 39.92
C ARG A 121 42.15 -47.23 40.32
N GLN A 122 42.76 -46.55 41.28
CA GLN A 122 42.37 -45.20 41.68
C GLN A 122 42.57 -44.19 40.55
N GLU A 123 43.69 -44.25 39.82
CA GLU A 123 43.92 -43.40 38.64
C GLU A 123 42.91 -43.66 37.54
N TYR A 124 42.63 -44.93 37.23
CA TYR A 124 41.63 -45.30 36.24
C TYR A 124 40.24 -44.76 36.63
N THR A 125 39.84 -44.90 37.89
CA THR A 125 38.59 -44.31 38.40
C THR A 125 38.62 -42.79 38.30
N ARG A 126 39.75 -42.13 38.63
CA ARG A 126 39.87 -40.67 38.45
C ARG A 126 39.67 -40.27 37.00
N VAL A 127 40.33 -40.92 36.07
CA VAL A 127 40.21 -40.62 34.63
C VAL A 127 38.77 -40.80 34.16
N LEU A 128 38.10 -41.89 34.52
CA LEU A 128 36.69 -42.10 34.17
C LEU A 128 35.78 -40.99 34.72
N VAL A 129 35.88 -40.71 36.01
CA VAL A 129 35.07 -39.67 36.66
C VAL A 129 35.34 -38.30 36.05
N THR A 130 36.61 -37.93 35.82
CA THR A 130 36.94 -36.65 35.17
C THR A 130 36.45 -36.57 33.73
N GLY A 131 36.47 -37.69 32.99
CA GLY A 131 35.91 -37.77 31.65
C GLY A 131 34.39 -37.54 31.65
N GLU A 132 33.66 -38.23 32.54
CA GLU A 132 32.22 -38.05 32.71
C GLU A 132 31.88 -36.61 33.13
N LEU A 133 32.56 -36.07 34.15
CA LEU A 133 32.37 -34.69 34.60
C LEU A 133 32.64 -33.68 33.49
N TYR A 134 33.69 -33.88 32.68
CA TYR A 134 34.00 -33.02 31.55
C TYR A 134 32.88 -33.06 30.50
N THR A 135 32.38 -34.25 30.16
CA THR A 135 31.26 -34.37 29.22
C THR A 135 29.98 -33.72 29.74
N GLU A 136 29.65 -33.90 31.02
CA GLU A 136 28.49 -33.27 31.65
C GLU A 136 28.63 -31.75 31.68
N MET A 137 29.78 -31.24 32.10
CA MET A 137 30.10 -29.81 32.10
C MET A 137 29.95 -29.21 30.70
N TRP A 138 30.53 -29.85 29.69
CA TRP A 138 30.38 -29.44 28.29
C TRP A 138 28.91 -29.43 27.85
N THR A 139 28.13 -30.45 28.19
CA THR A 139 26.70 -30.48 27.81
C THR A 139 25.91 -29.38 28.51
N ILE A 140 26.22 -29.06 29.77
CA ILE A 140 25.58 -27.99 30.53
C ILE A 140 25.89 -26.63 29.89
N GLU A 141 27.15 -26.39 29.55
CA GLU A 141 27.58 -25.16 28.87
C GLU A 141 26.93 -25.02 27.50
N ASN A 142 26.91 -26.08 26.69
CA ASN A 142 26.27 -26.05 25.39
C ASN A 142 24.75 -25.79 25.50
N LYS A 143 24.07 -26.45 26.46
CA LYS A 143 22.65 -26.18 26.76
C LYS A 143 22.42 -24.73 27.21
N LYS A 144 23.36 -24.12 27.95
CA LYS A 144 23.28 -22.71 28.36
C LYS A 144 23.42 -21.78 27.15
N LEU A 145 24.39 -22.05 26.27
CA LEU A 145 24.59 -21.27 25.04
C LEU A 145 23.37 -21.35 24.12
N LEU A 146 22.80 -22.55 23.91
CA LEU A 146 21.60 -22.74 23.11
C LEU A 146 20.40 -21.96 23.66
N ARG A 147 20.14 -22.02 24.98
CA ARG A 147 19.08 -21.22 25.61
C ARG A 147 19.31 -19.72 25.40
N SER A 148 20.55 -19.26 25.52
CA SER A 148 20.91 -17.86 25.28
C SER A 148 20.64 -17.46 23.82
N LEU A 149 21.04 -18.30 22.86
CA LEU A 149 20.81 -18.08 21.44
C LEU A 149 19.31 -17.99 21.13
N THR A 150 18.51 -18.95 21.61
CA THR A 150 17.06 -18.93 21.44
C THR A 150 16.44 -17.67 22.05
N CYS A 151 16.84 -17.28 23.26
CA CYS A 151 16.36 -16.05 23.88
C CYS A 151 16.70 -14.81 23.06
N MET A 152 17.94 -14.71 22.56
CA MET A 152 18.36 -13.61 21.69
C MET A 152 17.60 -13.58 20.37
N GLN A 153 17.32 -14.73 19.78
CA GLN A 153 16.53 -14.81 18.55
C GLN A 153 15.10 -14.34 18.76
N HIS A 154 14.46 -14.69 19.88
CA HIS A 154 13.12 -14.18 20.21
C HIS A 154 13.14 -12.67 20.42
N LYS A 155 14.11 -12.16 21.19
CA LYS A 155 14.29 -10.70 21.38
C LYS A 155 14.48 -9.97 20.07
N TRP A 156 15.32 -10.52 19.18
CA TRP A 156 15.54 -9.96 17.85
C TRP A 156 14.26 -9.94 17.02
N SER A 157 13.50 -11.04 17.01
CA SER A 157 12.22 -11.12 16.30
C SER A 157 11.25 -10.04 16.79
N THR A 158 11.10 -9.89 18.11
CA THR A 158 10.24 -8.84 18.69
C THR A 158 10.71 -7.44 18.34
N VAL A 159 12.01 -7.15 18.48
CA VAL A 159 12.56 -5.82 18.14
C VAL A 159 12.40 -5.53 16.65
N SER A 160 12.61 -6.52 15.78
CA SER A 160 12.42 -6.39 14.35
C SER A 160 10.97 -6.08 14.00
N SER A 161 10.00 -6.81 14.59
CA SER A 161 8.58 -6.54 14.33
C SER A 161 8.14 -5.16 14.82
N GLU A 162 8.59 -4.76 16.01
CA GLU A 162 8.31 -3.42 16.55
C GLU A 162 8.93 -2.33 15.68
N PHE A 163 10.15 -2.55 15.19
CA PHE A 163 10.81 -1.63 14.26
C PHE A 163 10.02 -1.49 12.96
N ASP A 164 9.52 -2.59 12.40
CA ASP A 164 8.71 -2.57 11.18
C ASP A 164 7.40 -1.81 11.37
N ILE A 165 6.70 -2.03 12.49
CA ILE A 165 5.47 -1.30 12.85
C ILE A 165 5.74 0.20 12.99
N LEU A 166 6.78 0.57 13.74
CA LEU A 166 7.16 1.98 13.92
C LEU A 166 7.60 2.62 12.60
N ASN A 167 8.29 1.88 11.75
CA ASN A 167 8.70 2.37 10.45
C ASN A 167 7.50 2.57 9.51
N ALA A 168 6.53 1.66 9.50
CA ALA A 168 5.29 1.81 8.77
C ALA A 168 4.50 3.04 9.25
N ARG A 169 4.34 3.22 10.57
CA ARG A 169 3.69 4.41 11.13
C ARG A 169 4.42 5.70 10.77
N ARG A 170 5.76 5.68 10.77
CA ARG A 170 6.58 6.81 10.33
C ARG A 170 6.35 7.18 8.86
N MET A 171 6.16 6.18 7.99
CA MET A 171 5.87 6.43 6.57
C MET A 171 4.47 7.02 6.38
N GLU A 172 3.47 6.53 7.11
CA GLU A 172 2.11 7.09 7.09
C GLU A 172 2.11 8.55 7.55
N LEU A 173 2.76 8.86 8.67
CA LEU A 173 2.88 10.24 9.17
C LEU A 173 3.60 11.17 8.18
N ARG A 174 4.56 10.67 7.39
CA ARG A 174 5.19 11.47 6.33
C ARG A 174 4.22 11.76 5.19
N LYS A 175 3.39 10.78 4.82
CA LYS A 175 2.36 10.94 3.80
C LYS A 175 1.31 11.96 4.26
N GLU A 176 0.75 11.79 5.45
CA GLU A 176 -0.19 12.75 6.06
C GLU A 176 0.42 14.17 6.13
N ASN A 177 1.70 14.29 6.52
CA ASN A 177 2.38 15.59 6.57
C ASN A 177 2.51 16.23 5.17
N ASN A 178 2.81 15.45 4.13
CA ASN A 178 2.88 15.95 2.77
C ASN A 178 1.50 16.40 2.25
N GLU A 179 0.43 15.67 2.58
CA GLU A 179 -0.94 16.06 2.27
C GLU A 179 -1.30 17.38 2.96
N MET A 180 -1.01 17.50 4.26
CA MET A 180 -1.23 18.73 5.03
C MET A 180 -0.43 19.92 4.49
N LYS A 181 0.79 19.70 3.99
CA LYS A 181 1.57 20.74 3.31
C LYS A 181 0.92 21.18 2.00
N SER A 182 0.48 20.23 1.17
CA SER A 182 -0.22 20.54 -0.07
C SER A 182 -1.49 21.33 0.20
N ASP A 183 -2.29 20.93 1.19
CA ASP A 183 -3.52 21.63 1.54
C ASP A 183 -3.25 23.02 2.12
N LYS A 184 -2.21 23.16 2.95
CA LYS A 184 -1.75 24.48 3.40
C LYS A 184 -1.40 25.38 2.21
N GLU A 185 -0.65 24.90 1.23
CA GLU A 185 -0.31 25.67 0.03
C GLU A 185 -1.56 26.06 -0.77
N LYS A 186 -2.52 25.14 -0.95
CA LYS A 186 -3.81 25.41 -1.61
C LYS A 186 -4.59 26.51 -0.89
N TYR A 187 -4.72 26.41 0.44
CA TYR A 187 -5.45 27.41 1.23
C TYR A 187 -4.72 28.74 1.30
N GLU A 188 -3.38 28.76 1.33
CA GLU A 188 -2.60 29.99 1.22
C GLU A 188 -2.81 30.68 -0.13
N MET A 189 -2.86 29.93 -1.24
CA MET A 189 -3.19 30.49 -2.56
C MET A 189 -4.62 31.03 -2.58
N MET A 190 -5.59 30.28 -2.06
CA MET A 190 -6.98 30.73 -1.97
C MET A 190 -7.09 32.02 -1.15
N LEU A 191 -6.38 32.10 -0.02
CA LEU A 191 -6.35 33.29 0.82
C LEU A 191 -5.71 34.49 0.12
N LYS A 192 -4.62 34.27 -0.64
CA LYS A 192 -4.03 35.32 -1.48
C LYS A 192 -5.02 35.81 -2.53
N ASN A 193 -5.75 34.90 -3.18
CA ASN A 193 -6.74 35.24 -4.19
C ASN A 193 -7.91 36.04 -3.60
N LEU A 194 -8.43 35.61 -2.44
CA LEU A 194 -9.48 36.33 -1.73
C LEU A 194 -9.02 37.73 -1.29
N LYS A 195 -7.76 37.88 -0.85
CA LYS A 195 -7.19 39.19 -0.53
C LYS A 195 -7.13 40.09 -1.75
N LEU A 196 -6.68 39.57 -2.90
CA LEU A 196 -6.65 40.32 -4.15
C LEU A 196 -8.07 40.76 -4.59
N GLN A 197 -9.07 39.89 -4.45
CA GLN A 197 -10.48 40.23 -4.69
C GLN A 197 -10.98 41.31 -3.73
N ALA A 198 -10.64 41.23 -2.44
CA ALA A 198 -11.01 42.25 -1.45
C ALA A 198 -10.37 43.62 -1.75
N THR A 199 -9.16 43.62 -2.32
CA THR A 199 -8.51 44.85 -2.81
C THR A 199 -8.93 45.26 -4.22
N TYR A 200 -9.91 44.57 -4.82
CA TYR A 200 -10.35 44.76 -6.20
C TYR A 200 -9.23 44.66 -7.26
N ALA A 201 -8.11 44.03 -6.91
CA ALA A 201 -6.98 43.79 -7.80
C ALA A 201 -7.16 42.52 -8.66
N MET A 202 -8.19 41.72 -8.36
CA MET A 202 -8.61 40.57 -9.15
C MET A 202 -10.14 40.47 -9.12
N GLU A 203 -10.75 40.22 -10.28
CA GLU A 203 -12.19 40.02 -10.39
C GLU A 203 -12.58 38.60 -9.91
N ASN A 204 -13.79 38.44 -9.39
CA ASN A 204 -14.24 37.13 -8.91
C ASN A 204 -14.39 36.17 -10.11
N PRO A 205 -13.68 35.03 -10.14
CA PRO A 205 -13.71 34.11 -11.28
C PRO A 205 -15.12 33.57 -11.58
N GLU A 206 -15.97 33.42 -10.57
CA GLU A 206 -17.36 33.00 -10.78
C GLU A 206 -18.20 34.09 -11.46
N LEU A 207 -17.92 35.37 -11.17
CA LEU A 207 -18.53 36.49 -11.89
C LEU A 207 -18.09 36.54 -13.35
N VAL A 208 -16.79 36.32 -13.61
CA VAL A 208 -16.25 36.24 -14.98
C VAL A 208 -16.95 35.13 -15.76
N ARG A 209 -17.02 33.92 -15.20
CA ARG A 209 -17.70 32.77 -15.83
C ARG A 209 -19.19 33.03 -16.04
N ALA A 210 -19.88 33.64 -15.07
CA ALA A 210 -21.29 33.98 -15.20
C ALA A 210 -21.51 34.99 -16.34
N ASN A 211 -20.63 35.99 -16.49
CA ASN A 211 -20.68 36.96 -17.58
C ASN A 211 -20.44 36.31 -18.95
N GLU A 212 -19.46 35.39 -19.05
CA GLU A 212 -19.21 34.63 -20.28
C GLU A 212 -20.41 33.76 -20.67
N LEU A 213 -21.01 33.07 -19.71
CA LEU A 213 -22.22 32.28 -19.93
C LEU A 213 -23.40 33.15 -20.34
N ALA A 214 -23.59 34.31 -19.69
CA ALA A 214 -24.63 35.26 -20.05
C ALA A 214 -24.45 35.76 -21.48
N LYS A 215 -23.22 36.13 -21.87
CA LYS A 215 -22.89 36.53 -23.24
C LYS A 215 -23.19 35.42 -24.25
N ARG A 216 -22.75 34.19 -23.98
CA ARG A 216 -23.04 33.04 -24.85
C ARG A 216 -24.55 32.77 -24.96
N ASN A 217 -25.29 32.94 -23.87
CA ASN A 217 -26.73 32.78 -23.86
C ASN A 217 -27.43 33.87 -24.70
N THR A 218 -26.95 35.12 -24.64
CA THR A 218 -27.47 36.19 -25.52
C THR A 218 -27.20 35.89 -26.99
N GLU A 219 -25.99 35.43 -27.34
CA GLU A 219 -25.63 35.04 -28.71
C GLU A 219 -26.51 33.89 -29.22
N LEU A 220 -26.72 32.85 -28.40
CA LEU A 220 -27.61 31.74 -28.76
C LEU A 220 -29.08 32.19 -28.92
N ASN A 221 -29.58 33.07 -28.06
CA ASN A 221 -30.94 33.60 -28.20
C ASN A 221 -31.11 34.45 -29.46
N ASP A 222 -30.10 35.22 -29.83
CA ASP A 222 -30.08 35.98 -31.09
C ASP A 222 -30.11 35.03 -32.29
N ASP A 223 -29.32 33.97 -32.26
CA ASP A 223 -29.28 32.97 -33.34
C ASP A 223 -30.58 32.15 -33.42
N ILE A 224 -31.17 31.77 -32.28
CA ILE A 224 -32.51 31.17 -32.24
C ILE A 224 -33.54 32.12 -32.84
N SER A 225 -33.48 33.42 -32.52
CA SER A 225 -34.40 34.42 -33.05
C SER A 225 -34.25 34.57 -34.57
N LYS A 226 -33.02 34.63 -35.07
CA LYS A 226 -32.73 34.64 -36.53
C LYS A 226 -33.25 33.37 -37.20
N MET A 227 -32.93 32.19 -36.67
CA MET A 227 -33.38 30.90 -37.21
C MET A 227 -34.90 30.75 -37.17
N SER A 228 -35.56 31.22 -36.11
CA SER A 228 -37.01 31.24 -35.97
C SER A 228 -37.66 32.15 -37.02
N SER A 229 -37.10 33.35 -37.22
CA SER A 229 -37.58 34.28 -38.26
C SER A 229 -37.38 33.71 -39.68
N GLY A 230 -36.24 33.06 -39.94
CA GLY A 230 -35.94 32.37 -41.19
C GLY A 230 -36.89 31.21 -41.45
N ASN A 231 -37.15 30.37 -40.44
CA ASN A 231 -38.14 29.30 -40.52
C ASN A 231 -39.56 29.83 -40.76
N LYS A 232 -39.95 30.93 -40.11
CA LYS A 232 -41.26 31.57 -40.36
C LYS A 232 -41.38 32.05 -41.81
N ARG A 233 -40.29 32.57 -42.39
CA ARG A 233 -40.25 32.97 -43.81
C ARG A 233 -40.39 31.75 -44.73
N LEU A 234 -39.60 30.70 -44.51
CA LEU A 234 -39.67 29.46 -45.29
C LEU A 234 -41.04 28.79 -45.20
N ARG A 235 -41.69 28.81 -44.04
CA ARG A 235 -43.06 28.30 -43.89
C ARG A 235 -44.05 29.07 -44.76
N LYS A 236 -43.96 30.41 -44.77
CA LYS A 236 -44.79 31.26 -45.64
C LYS A 236 -44.52 31.00 -47.12
N GLU A 237 -43.25 30.85 -47.50
CA GLU A 237 -42.86 30.52 -48.87
C GLU A 237 -43.42 29.16 -49.30
N ARG A 238 -43.33 28.16 -48.41
CA ARG A 238 -43.97 26.84 -48.61
C ARG A 238 -45.49 26.96 -48.74
N ASP A 239 -46.15 27.76 -47.91
CA ASP A 239 -47.60 28.00 -48.03
C ASP A 239 -47.95 28.66 -49.38
N THR A 240 -47.14 29.62 -49.86
CA THR A 240 -47.36 30.26 -51.17
C THR A 240 -47.12 29.30 -52.33
N LEU A 241 -46.07 28.46 -52.27
CA LEU A 241 -45.79 27.45 -53.28
C LEU A 241 -46.87 26.37 -53.29
N GLN A 242 -47.37 25.96 -52.13
CA GLN A 242 -48.49 25.03 -52.04
C GLN A 242 -49.74 25.63 -52.72
N ALA A 243 -50.07 26.89 -52.44
CA ALA A 243 -51.21 27.55 -53.10
C ALA A 243 -51.02 27.68 -54.63
N GLN A 244 -49.79 27.88 -55.10
CA GLN A 244 -49.47 27.87 -56.53
C GLN A 244 -49.62 26.47 -57.15
N LEU A 245 -49.17 25.42 -56.45
CA LEU A 245 -49.39 24.04 -56.87
C LEU A 245 -50.88 23.70 -56.93
N ASP A 246 -51.66 24.01 -55.89
CA ASP A 246 -53.10 23.75 -55.85
C ASP A 246 -53.83 24.48 -57.00
N GLU A 247 -53.40 25.70 -57.37
CA GLU A 247 -53.97 26.43 -58.51
C GLU A 247 -53.56 25.82 -59.86
N LEU A 248 -52.31 25.37 -60.01
CA LEU A 248 -51.85 24.66 -61.21
C LEU A 248 -52.54 23.29 -61.36
N GLU A 249 -52.72 22.55 -60.27
CA GLU A 249 -53.49 21.29 -60.25
C GLU A 249 -54.94 21.54 -60.69
N LYS A 250 -55.58 22.60 -60.18
CA LYS A 250 -56.93 22.99 -60.62
C LYS A 250 -56.99 23.43 -62.08
N GLN A 251 -55.93 24.06 -62.60
CA GLN A 251 -55.81 24.38 -64.03
C GLN A 251 -55.61 23.11 -64.86
N LEU A 252 -54.82 22.15 -64.37
CA LEU A 252 -54.61 20.85 -65.00
C LEU A 252 -55.91 20.04 -65.02
N GLU A 253 -56.66 19.96 -63.91
CA GLU A 253 -57.97 19.31 -63.87
C GLU A 253 -58.96 19.93 -64.88
N LYS A 254 -58.92 21.26 -65.06
CA LYS A 254 -59.74 21.94 -66.07
C LYS A 254 -59.32 21.59 -67.50
N VAL A 255 -58.03 21.41 -67.75
CA VAL A 255 -57.49 20.98 -69.06
C VAL A 255 -57.82 19.51 -69.30
N GLU A 256 -57.60 18.62 -68.32
CA GLU A 256 -57.95 17.20 -68.40
C GLU A 256 -59.46 16.95 -68.54
N GLN A 257 -60.31 17.79 -67.91
CA GLN A 257 -61.77 17.74 -68.14
C GLN A 257 -62.18 18.28 -69.51
N LYS A 258 -61.34 19.12 -70.13
CA LYS A 258 -61.53 19.61 -71.50
C LYS A 258 -61.06 18.57 -72.53
N ASP A 259 -60.09 17.73 -72.18
CA ASP A 259 -59.36 16.85 -73.09
C ASP A 259 -59.75 15.35 -72.99
N LYS A 260 -61.06 15.06 -72.94
CA LYS A 260 -61.60 13.74 -73.35
C LYS A 260 -62.99 13.88 -73.99
N PRO A 261 -63.19 13.60 -75.31
CA PRO A 261 -62.26 13.58 -76.43
C PRO A 261 -62.58 14.67 -77.47
N GLU A 262 -61.57 15.42 -77.91
CA GLU A 262 -61.23 15.55 -79.33
C GLU A 262 -59.82 16.13 -79.46
N GLU A 263 -59.00 15.41 -80.22
CA GLU A 263 -57.72 15.76 -80.85
C GLU A 263 -56.62 16.55 -80.10
N GLU A 264 -55.50 15.83 -79.96
CA GLU A 264 -54.13 16.26 -80.27
C GLU A 264 -53.69 17.66 -79.83
N ASP A 265 -52.86 17.73 -78.78
CA ASP A 265 -51.56 18.38 -78.98
C ASP A 265 -50.48 17.80 -78.07
N ARG A 266 -49.34 17.49 -78.70
CA ARG A 266 -48.17 16.89 -78.06
C ARG A 266 -47.42 17.96 -77.27
N VAL A 267 -47.56 17.96 -75.94
CA VAL A 267 -46.61 18.66 -75.08
C VAL A 267 -45.35 17.80 -74.98
N GLN A 268 -44.27 18.30 -75.57
CA GLN A 268 -42.94 17.69 -75.56
C GLN A 268 -42.45 17.60 -74.12
N GLU A 269 -42.36 16.38 -73.58
CA GLU A 269 -41.56 16.12 -72.40
C GLU A 269 -40.12 16.55 -72.72
N GLU A 270 -39.64 17.55 -71.99
CA GLU A 270 -38.25 17.97 -72.02
C GLU A 270 -37.38 16.76 -71.67
N ASP A 271 -36.74 16.22 -72.70
CA ASP A 271 -35.85 15.08 -72.62
C ASP A 271 -34.69 15.39 -71.66
N ILE A 272 -34.81 14.89 -70.43
CA ILE A 272 -33.86 14.99 -69.32
C ILE A 272 -32.44 14.53 -69.71
N PHE A 273 -32.30 13.77 -70.81
CA PHE A 273 -31.02 13.28 -71.29
C PHE A 273 -30.44 14.08 -72.47
N GLY A 274 -31.20 15.00 -73.07
CA GLY A 274 -30.77 15.83 -74.20
C GLY A 274 -30.29 15.00 -75.39
N ILE A 275 -30.96 13.88 -75.67
CA ILE A 275 -30.67 12.95 -76.75
C ILE A 275 -31.69 13.22 -77.85
N GLU A 276 -31.24 13.91 -78.90
CA GLU A 276 -32.08 14.25 -80.04
C GLU A 276 -32.81 12.98 -80.59
N PRO A 277 -34.16 12.95 -80.56
CA PRO A 277 -34.94 11.75 -80.90
C PRO A 277 -34.77 11.27 -82.35
N THR A 278 -34.20 12.11 -83.22
CA THR A 278 -34.05 11.86 -84.66
C THR A 278 -32.67 11.31 -85.05
N ALA A 279 -31.72 11.19 -84.11
CA ALA A 279 -30.38 10.65 -84.38
C ALA A 279 -30.39 9.10 -84.55
N PRO A 280 -29.46 8.52 -85.33
CA PRO A 280 -29.36 7.06 -85.50
C PRO A 280 -29.18 6.33 -84.16
N PRO A 281 -29.75 5.12 -83.96
CA PRO A 281 -29.71 4.39 -82.67
C PRO A 281 -28.30 4.16 -82.09
N LYS A 282 -27.28 4.06 -82.96
CA LYS A 282 -25.87 3.94 -82.53
C LYS A 282 -25.33 5.22 -81.88
N GLU A 283 -25.76 6.39 -82.34
CA GLU A 283 -25.36 7.68 -81.80
C GLU A 283 -26.12 8.00 -80.51
N GLN A 284 -27.39 7.61 -80.42
CA GLN A 284 -28.15 7.71 -79.18
C GLN A 284 -27.52 6.84 -78.07
N LEU A 285 -27.14 5.59 -78.38
CA LEU A 285 -26.43 4.72 -77.43
C LEU A 285 -25.05 5.25 -77.03
N SER A 286 -24.33 5.91 -77.95
CA SER A 286 -23.01 6.48 -77.63
C SER A 286 -23.14 7.72 -76.75
N ALA A 287 -24.15 8.56 -77.00
CA ALA A 287 -24.52 9.71 -76.17
C ALA A 287 -24.93 9.27 -74.76
N LEU A 288 -25.80 8.26 -74.65
CA LEU A 288 -26.22 7.67 -73.37
C LEU A 288 -25.04 7.07 -72.60
N LYS A 289 -24.13 6.34 -73.27
CA LYS A 289 -22.92 5.81 -72.64
C LYS A 289 -21.97 6.91 -72.17
N LYS A 290 -21.82 7.99 -72.94
CA LYS A 290 -20.98 9.14 -72.57
C LYS A 290 -21.57 9.87 -71.36
N LYS A 291 -22.89 10.07 -71.32
CA LYS A 291 -23.60 10.69 -70.19
C LYS A 291 -23.54 9.81 -68.95
N ARG A 292 -23.76 8.50 -69.09
CA ARG A 292 -23.58 7.54 -68.00
C ARG A 292 -22.17 7.61 -67.41
N ARG A 293 -21.12 7.65 -68.24
CA ARG A 293 -19.75 7.82 -67.77
C ARG A 293 -19.54 9.16 -67.04
N GLY A 294 -20.14 10.25 -67.53
CA GLY A 294 -20.08 11.55 -66.86
C GLY A 294 -20.73 11.53 -65.47
N LEU A 295 -21.90 10.88 -65.34
CA LEU A 295 -22.57 10.69 -64.06
C LEU A 295 -21.79 9.74 -63.14
N ASP A 296 -21.20 8.67 -63.66
CA ASP A 296 -20.33 7.77 -62.89
C ASP A 296 -19.06 8.50 -62.38
N ASP A 297 -18.49 9.40 -63.19
CA ASP A 297 -17.34 10.25 -62.79
C ASP A 297 -17.73 11.28 -61.73
N GLU A 298 -18.91 11.91 -61.85
CA GLU A 298 -19.45 12.82 -60.84
C GLU A 298 -19.76 12.10 -59.53
N LEU A 299 -20.40 10.93 -59.61
CA LEU A 299 -20.65 10.06 -58.46
C LEU A 299 -19.32 9.64 -57.78
N SER A 300 -18.29 9.30 -58.57
CA SER A 300 -16.97 8.97 -58.03
C SER A 300 -16.30 10.17 -57.35
N LYS A 301 -16.42 11.37 -57.93
CA LYS A 301 -15.92 12.62 -57.31
C LYS A 301 -16.64 12.90 -56.00
N GLU A 302 -17.96 12.73 -55.97
CA GLU A 302 -18.77 12.99 -54.77
C GLU A 302 -18.48 11.96 -53.68
N GLN A 303 -18.33 10.67 -54.03
CA GLN A 303 -17.90 9.63 -53.11
C GLN A 303 -16.51 9.93 -52.51
N ARG A 304 -15.57 10.46 -53.29
CA ARG A 304 -14.25 10.88 -52.78
C ARG A 304 -14.36 12.05 -51.80
N LYS A 305 -15.24 13.02 -52.07
CA LYS A 305 -15.50 14.13 -51.13
C LYS A 305 -16.14 13.62 -49.84
N ALA A 306 -17.15 12.75 -49.94
CA ALA A 306 -17.80 12.13 -48.80
C ALA A 306 -16.80 11.35 -47.93
N ASN A 307 -15.93 10.54 -48.56
CA ASN A 307 -14.87 9.81 -47.85
C ASN A 307 -13.85 10.76 -47.18
N LYS A 308 -13.56 11.92 -47.78
CA LYS A 308 -12.66 12.92 -47.18
C LYS A 308 -13.31 13.54 -45.94
N VAL A 309 -14.57 13.97 -46.05
CA VAL A 309 -15.35 14.51 -44.93
C VAL A 309 -15.48 13.49 -43.80
N GLN A 310 -15.73 12.21 -44.12
CA GLN A 310 -15.79 11.14 -43.13
C GLN A 310 -14.46 10.99 -42.36
N LYS A 311 -13.32 11.02 -43.06
CA LYS A 311 -12.00 10.99 -42.39
C LYS A 311 -11.73 12.22 -41.53
N GLU A 312 -12.11 13.41 -41.96
CA GLU A 312 -12.01 14.64 -41.16
C GLU A 312 -12.90 14.56 -39.91
N MET A 313 -14.11 14.01 -40.05
CA MET A 313 -15.03 13.78 -38.92
C MET A 313 -14.46 12.76 -37.93
N GLU A 314 -13.85 11.67 -38.39
CA GLU A 314 -13.15 10.70 -37.54
C GLU A 314 -11.94 11.32 -36.82
N GLN A 315 -11.19 12.20 -37.49
CA GLN A 315 -10.08 12.93 -36.87
C GLN A 315 -10.57 13.91 -35.80
N LEU A 316 -11.63 14.67 -36.08
CA LEU A 316 -12.26 15.54 -35.09
C LEU A 316 -12.78 14.72 -33.90
N THR A 317 -13.44 13.59 -34.15
CA THR A 317 -13.94 12.70 -33.10
C THR A 317 -12.80 12.17 -32.21
N LYS A 318 -11.67 11.77 -32.82
CA LYS A 318 -10.46 11.36 -32.07
C LYS A 318 -9.86 12.52 -31.28
N HIS A 319 -9.84 13.73 -31.84
CA HIS A 319 -9.36 14.92 -31.15
C HIS A 319 -10.26 15.27 -29.95
N TYR A 320 -11.58 15.21 -30.12
CA TYR A 320 -12.53 15.40 -29.02
C TYR A 320 -12.37 14.33 -27.94
N ALA A 321 -12.21 13.06 -28.29
CA ALA A 321 -11.95 12.00 -27.30
C ALA A 321 -10.60 12.19 -26.58
N SER A 322 -9.58 12.72 -27.27
CA SER A 322 -8.28 13.04 -26.67
C SER A 322 -8.40 14.23 -25.72
N LEU A 323 -9.14 15.28 -26.10
CA LEU A 323 -9.44 16.42 -25.23
C LEU A 323 -10.29 16.01 -24.02
N GLU A 324 -11.27 15.12 -24.18
CA GLU A 324 -12.06 14.60 -23.05
C GLU A 324 -11.19 13.80 -22.07
N ASN A 325 -10.24 13.02 -22.60
CA ASN A 325 -9.25 12.31 -21.78
C ASN A 325 -8.24 13.26 -21.12
N GLU A 326 -7.83 14.35 -21.78
CA GLU A 326 -7.00 15.40 -21.18
C GLU A 326 -7.77 16.22 -20.12
N GLU A 327 -9.07 16.50 -20.30
CA GLU A 327 -9.92 17.11 -19.28
C GLU A 327 -10.07 16.21 -18.05
N ARG A 328 -10.18 14.88 -18.25
CA ARG A 328 -10.16 13.90 -17.14
C ARG A 328 -8.76 13.74 -16.52
N GLY A 329 -7.68 13.90 -17.29
CA GLY A 329 -6.30 13.88 -16.80
C GLY A 329 -5.90 15.14 -16.03
N HIS A 330 -6.44 16.31 -16.37
CA HIS A 330 -6.15 17.58 -15.70
C HIS A 330 -6.91 17.81 -14.40
N THR A 331 -7.90 16.97 -14.08
CA THR A 331 -8.43 16.86 -12.71
C THR A 331 -7.60 15.93 -11.80
N SER A 332 -6.54 15.30 -12.33
CA SER A 332 -5.76 14.29 -11.61
C SER A 332 -4.26 14.21 -11.96
N SER A 333 -3.53 15.33 -12.09
CA SER A 333 -2.07 15.38 -11.77
C SER A 333 -1.42 16.71 -12.17
N THR A 334 -1.09 17.51 -11.15
CA THR A 334 -0.08 18.58 -11.23
C THR A 334 1.29 18.00 -10.83
N SER A 335 2.19 17.78 -11.80
CA SER A 335 3.65 17.88 -11.58
C SER A 335 4.45 17.88 -12.90
N SER A 336 4.93 19.08 -13.27
CA SER A 336 6.20 19.45 -13.92
C SER A 336 6.70 18.77 -15.23
N PRO A 337 7.03 19.56 -16.29
CA PRO A 337 7.86 19.13 -17.42
C PRO A 337 9.32 19.63 -17.29
N SER A 338 10.26 18.81 -17.76
CA SER A 338 11.67 19.20 -17.95
C SER A 338 12.26 18.43 -19.13
N SER A 339 12.49 19.14 -20.25
CA SER A 339 13.57 19.01 -21.25
C SER A 339 14.07 17.60 -21.64
N HIS A 340 14.13 17.18 -22.90
CA HIS A 340 14.98 17.76 -23.95
C HIS A 340 14.75 17.02 -25.28
N GLN A 341 15.08 17.74 -26.34
CA GLN A 341 14.94 17.44 -27.76
C GLN A 341 16.33 17.15 -28.34
N SER A 342 16.54 16.06 -29.10
CA SER A 342 17.56 16.02 -30.17
C SER A 342 17.51 14.74 -31.03
N LYS A 343 17.02 14.93 -32.26
CA LYS A 343 17.57 14.51 -33.57
C LYS A 343 18.57 13.32 -33.67
N LYS A 344 18.25 12.45 -34.65
CA LYS A 344 18.99 12.09 -35.89
C LYS A 344 19.56 10.67 -36.04
N GLU A 345 19.14 10.10 -37.17
CA GLU A 345 19.88 9.39 -38.23
C GLU A 345 20.04 7.86 -38.20
N ASP A 346 19.62 7.32 -39.36
CA ASP A 346 19.65 5.96 -39.87
C ASP A 346 21.05 5.34 -39.91
N LYS A 347 21.13 4.02 -39.72
CA LYS A 347 21.92 3.16 -40.63
C LYS A 347 21.55 1.67 -40.52
N ASP A 348 21.36 1.10 -41.70
CA ASP A 348 21.05 -0.28 -42.04
C ASP A 348 21.89 -1.37 -41.35
N LYS A 349 21.27 -2.54 -41.18
CA LYS A 349 21.83 -3.82 -41.62
C LYS A 349 20.77 -4.93 -41.72
N ASN A 350 20.51 -5.32 -42.98
CA ASN A 350 19.86 -6.56 -43.41
C ASN A 350 20.57 -7.81 -42.86
N ALA A 351 19.78 -8.83 -42.53
CA ALA A 351 20.05 -10.23 -42.93
C ALA A 351 18.73 -11.02 -42.93
N SER A 352 18.41 -11.55 -44.10
CA SER A 352 17.24 -12.32 -44.51
C SER A 352 17.46 -13.83 -44.41
N THR A 353 16.39 -14.60 -44.18
CA THR A 353 16.10 -15.95 -44.74
C THR A 353 14.64 -16.31 -44.40
N SER A 354 13.71 -16.38 -45.38
CA SER A 354 13.21 -17.58 -46.11
C SER A 354 12.65 -18.67 -45.17
N SER A 355 11.44 -19.26 -45.30
CA SER A 355 10.72 -19.75 -46.49
C SER A 355 9.39 -20.42 -46.09
N GLY A 356 8.40 -20.44 -47.01
CA GLY A 356 7.41 -21.52 -47.23
C GLY A 356 6.16 -21.55 -46.32
N GLN A 357 4.94 -21.28 -46.83
CA GLN A 357 3.99 -22.25 -47.44
C GLN A 357 3.63 -23.39 -46.47
N HIS A 358 2.38 -23.67 -46.09
CA HIS A 358 1.22 -24.00 -46.92
C HIS A 358 -0.04 -24.16 -46.03
N ASP A 359 -1.22 -23.90 -46.59
CA ASP A 359 -2.54 -24.30 -46.08
C ASP A 359 -2.64 -25.81 -45.80
N ASP A 360 -3.44 -26.24 -44.82
CA ASP A 360 -4.75 -26.85 -45.12
C ASP A 360 -5.60 -27.22 -43.88
N THR A 361 -6.86 -26.80 -43.98
CA THR A 361 -8.15 -27.44 -43.63
C THR A 361 -8.31 -28.57 -42.59
N GLY A 362 -9.46 -28.48 -41.91
CA GLY A 362 -10.26 -29.61 -41.38
C GLY A 362 -10.29 -29.65 -39.84
N GLY A 363 -11.38 -29.36 -39.13
CA GLY A 363 -12.78 -29.70 -39.40
C GLY A 363 -13.14 -30.99 -38.63
N GLY A 364 -13.86 -30.88 -37.51
CA GLY A 364 -14.21 -32.06 -36.71
C GLY A 364 -15.04 -31.79 -35.46
N SER A 365 -16.28 -31.39 -35.65
CA SER A 365 -17.35 -31.42 -34.63
C SER A 365 -17.55 -32.84 -34.07
N LYS A 366 -17.85 -32.96 -32.76
CA LYS A 366 -18.88 -33.90 -32.27
C LYS A 366 -19.35 -33.56 -30.86
N SER A 367 -20.66 -33.61 -30.75
CA SER A 367 -21.55 -33.25 -29.66
C SER A 367 -21.73 -34.35 -28.59
N ALA A 368 -21.97 -33.89 -27.36
CA ALA A 368 -22.96 -34.36 -26.38
C ALA A 368 -23.07 -35.86 -26.06
N THR A 369 -22.90 -36.22 -24.77
CA THR A 369 -24.03 -36.70 -23.92
C THR A 369 -23.61 -36.88 -22.44
N LYS A 370 -24.48 -36.40 -21.55
CA LYS A 370 -24.61 -36.77 -20.11
C LYS A 370 -25.25 -38.18 -20.03
N PRO A 371 -25.10 -38.97 -18.93
CA PRO A 371 -25.84 -38.70 -17.69
C PRO A 371 -25.16 -39.07 -16.35
N LYS A 372 -25.81 -38.55 -15.30
CA LYS A 372 -25.75 -38.72 -13.83
C LYS A 372 -25.72 -40.18 -13.32
N PRO A 373 -25.41 -40.48 -12.04
CA PRO A 373 -25.91 -39.84 -10.79
C PRO A 373 -25.11 -38.66 -10.25
#